data_AF-A0A7Z1SDI8-F1
#
_entry.id   AF-A0A7Z1SDI8-F1
#
_cell.length_a   1.000
_cell.length_b   1.000
_cell.length_c   1.000
_cell.angle_alpha   90.00
_cell.angle_beta   90.00
_cell.angle_gamma   90.00
#
_symmetry.space_group_name_H-M   'P 1'
#
loop_
_entity.id
_entity.type
_entity.pdbx_description
1 polymer ?
#
loop_
_entity_poly.entity_id
_entity_poly.type
_entity_poly.pdbx_seq_one_letter_code
_entity_poly.pdbx_strand_id
1 'polypeptide(L)'
;GFCKNIEGEKEISVQQFAESFQAGVETAYKAVMKPVEGTILTVAKDAAKAAMDYVDQAEDCVDLMVHVIEAASESLDNTPNLLAVLKEVGVVDSGGKGLLCVYEGFLKGLKGEKVEAQAPKLDTESFVNDDHDFHGVINTEDIVYGYCTEMMVRFGKNKKAFDEQEFRNDMSEFGDSLLVINDDEIVKVHVHTEHPGDVFNYGQKYGELIKLKVENMREQHREVIRKEQDGIQNKATNESKTVETAIVTISVGDGIAELFKSMGATHIISGGQTMIPSTEDIVKVIEQ
;
A
#
# COMPACT_ATOMS: atom_id res chain seq x y z
N GLY A 1 13.39 -11.16 2.68
CA GLY A 1 13.46 -12.37 3.51
C GLY A 1 13.22 -13.59 2.68
N PHE A 2 11.96 -13.97 2.52
CA PHE A 2 11.52 -15.19 1.83
C PHE A 2 12.36 -15.58 0.60
N CYS A 3 12.31 -14.82 -0.49
CA CYS A 3 13.01 -15.18 -1.72
C CYS A 3 14.54 -15.23 -1.57
N LYS A 4 15.12 -14.38 -0.72
CA LYS A 4 16.58 -14.41 -0.46
C LYS A 4 17.02 -15.72 0.19
N ASN A 5 16.16 -16.33 1.01
CA ASN A 5 16.49 -17.58 1.70
C ASN A 5 16.59 -18.79 0.75
N ILE A 6 15.99 -18.68 -0.44
CA ILE A 6 15.90 -19.77 -1.44
C ILE A 6 16.42 -19.36 -2.82
N GLU A 7 17.15 -18.25 -2.92
CA GLU A 7 17.54 -17.64 -4.20
C GLU A 7 18.41 -18.55 -5.08
N GLY A 8 19.24 -19.38 -4.45
CA GLY A 8 20.12 -20.34 -5.13
C GLY A 8 19.47 -21.70 -5.43
N GLU A 9 18.26 -21.94 -4.93
CA GLU A 9 17.64 -23.26 -4.95
C GLU A 9 16.71 -23.43 -6.16
N LYS A 10 16.87 -24.54 -6.89
CA LYS A 10 15.98 -24.88 -8.01
C LYS A 10 14.70 -25.57 -7.55
N GLU A 11 14.80 -26.32 -6.46
CA GLU A 11 13.72 -27.04 -5.81
C GLU A 11 13.91 -26.84 -4.31
N ILE A 12 12.82 -26.67 -3.58
CA ILE A 12 12.85 -26.42 -2.13
C ILE A 12 12.12 -27.54 -1.40
N SER A 13 12.70 -27.97 -0.28
CA SER A 13 12.05 -28.87 0.66
C SER A 13 10.99 -28.14 1.50
N VAL A 14 10.11 -28.91 2.16
CA VAL A 14 9.12 -28.38 3.13
C VAL A 14 9.81 -27.56 4.23
N GLN A 15 10.95 -28.04 4.72
CA GLN A 15 11.78 -27.35 5.71
C GLN A 15 12.24 -25.96 5.22
N GLN A 16 12.85 -25.90 4.03
CA GLN A 16 13.31 -24.63 3.44
C GLN A 16 12.14 -23.69 3.14
N PHE A 17 10.99 -24.24 2.79
CA PHE A 17 9.77 -23.44 2.57
C PHE A 17 9.28 -22.80 3.88
N ALA A 18 9.22 -23.55 4.98
CA ALA A 18 8.88 -23.03 6.31
C ALA A 18 9.87 -21.96 6.80
N GLU A 19 11.18 -22.23 6.69
CA GLU A 19 12.25 -21.31 7.04
C GLU A 19 12.18 -19.99 6.25
N SER A 20 11.68 -20.05 5.01
CA SER A 20 11.53 -18.86 4.17
C SER A 20 10.44 -17.92 4.68
N PHE A 21 9.35 -18.43 5.27
CA PHE A 21 8.36 -17.59 5.96
C PHE A 21 9.01 -16.87 7.14
N GLN A 22 9.76 -17.60 7.96
CA GLN A 22 10.48 -17.04 9.10
C GLN A 22 11.48 -15.95 8.67
N ALA A 23 12.27 -16.20 7.63
CA ALA A 23 13.19 -15.21 7.05
C ALA A 23 12.45 -13.97 6.50
N GLY A 24 11.25 -14.16 5.94
CA GLY A 24 10.32 -13.10 5.54
C GLY A 24 9.95 -12.19 6.71
N VAL A 25 9.47 -12.78 7.80
CA VAL A 25 9.08 -12.09 9.04
C VAL A 25 10.27 -11.32 9.62
N GLU A 26 11.43 -11.96 9.77
CA GLU A 26 12.61 -11.28 10.32
C GLU A 26 13.04 -10.07 9.50
N THR A 27 12.97 -10.17 8.16
CA THR A 27 13.26 -9.02 7.30
C THR A 27 12.24 -7.91 7.48
N ALA A 28 10.94 -8.26 7.55
CA ALA A 28 9.88 -7.28 7.71
C ALA A 28 9.96 -6.55 9.06
N TYR A 29 10.22 -7.28 10.15
CA TYR A 29 10.41 -6.68 11.47
C TYR A 29 11.66 -5.80 11.56
N LYS A 30 12.77 -6.20 10.92
CA LYS A 30 13.95 -5.34 10.80
C LYS A 30 13.66 -4.08 9.97
N ALA A 31 12.75 -4.17 8.99
CA ALA A 31 12.38 -3.05 8.14
C ALA A 31 11.66 -1.91 8.86
N VAL A 32 10.97 -2.21 9.97
CA VAL A 32 10.06 -1.28 10.66
C VAL A 32 10.62 -0.89 12.03
N MET A 33 10.74 0.42 12.30
CA MET A 33 11.29 0.92 13.57
C MET A 33 10.43 0.59 14.81
N LYS A 34 9.11 0.62 14.67
CA LYS A 34 8.16 0.35 15.76
C LYS A 34 7.06 -0.58 15.26
N PRO A 35 7.29 -1.91 15.28
CA PRO A 35 6.26 -2.86 14.90
C PRO A 35 5.06 -2.75 15.83
N VAL A 36 3.86 -2.83 15.26
CA VAL A 36 2.59 -2.74 15.99
C VAL A 36 1.86 -4.09 15.87
N GLU A 37 1.47 -4.67 17.00
CA GLU A 37 0.69 -5.90 17.02
C GLU A 37 -0.77 -5.64 16.60
N GLY A 38 -1.40 -6.64 15.99
CA GLY A 38 -2.69 -6.50 15.33
C GLY A 38 -2.61 -5.94 13.91
N THR A 39 -1.42 -5.96 13.29
CA THR A 39 -1.21 -5.57 11.88
C THR A 39 -0.74 -6.76 11.03
N ILE A 40 -0.47 -6.54 9.74
CA ILE A 40 0.16 -7.49 8.82
C ILE A 40 1.38 -8.22 9.42
N LEU A 41 2.14 -7.56 10.28
CA LEU A 41 3.31 -8.15 10.94
C LEU A 41 2.92 -9.28 11.90
N THR A 42 1.80 -9.13 12.63
CA THR A 42 1.28 -10.18 13.51
C THR A 42 0.83 -11.39 12.70
N VAL A 43 0.05 -11.16 11.63
CA VAL A 43 -0.42 -12.24 10.75
C VAL A 43 0.76 -12.99 10.13
N ALA A 44 1.76 -12.26 9.63
CA ALA A 44 2.97 -12.86 9.06
C ALA A 44 3.75 -13.70 10.09
N LYS A 45 3.93 -13.17 11.31
CA LYS A 45 4.63 -13.83 12.41
C LYS A 45 3.93 -15.11 12.84
N ASP A 46 2.62 -15.06 13.04
CA ASP A 46 1.84 -16.22 13.50
C ASP A 46 1.81 -17.31 12.42
N ALA A 47 1.65 -16.91 11.15
CA ALA A 47 1.71 -17.82 10.01
C ALA A 47 3.09 -18.51 9.87
N ALA A 48 4.18 -17.75 10.00
CA ALA A 48 5.54 -18.30 9.94
C ALA A 48 5.81 -19.25 11.12
N LYS A 49 5.33 -18.92 12.31
CA LYS A 49 5.42 -19.79 13.48
C LYS A 49 4.66 -21.11 13.25
N ALA A 50 3.43 -21.04 12.74
CA ALA A 50 2.65 -22.23 12.43
C ALA A 50 3.33 -23.10 11.37
N ALA A 51 3.96 -22.49 10.35
CA ALA A 51 4.77 -23.23 9.38
C ALA A 51 5.89 -24.02 10.07
N MET A 52 6.64 -23.38 10.96
CA MET A 52 7.75 -24.01 11.68
C MET A 52 7.27 -25.09 12.66
N ASP A 53 6.13 -24.90 13.32
CA ASP A 53 5.58 -25.86 14.27
C ASP A 53 5.04 -27.13 13.57
N TYR A 54 4.51 -27.00 12.35
CA TYR A 54 3.91 -28.10 11.57
C TYR A 54 4.88 -28.78 10.58
N VAL A 55 6.07 -28.23 10.36
CA VAL A 55 7.00 -28.65 9.30
C VAL A 55 7.37 -30.13 9.33
N ASP A 56 7.53 -30.71 10.52
CA ASP A 56 7.88 -32.12 10.70
C ASP A 56 6.72 -33.08 10.41
N GLN A 57 5.48 -32.57 10.41
CA GLN A 57 4.26 -33.34 10.17
C GLN A 57 3.75 -33.20 8.74
N ALA A 58 4.13 -32.13 8.05
CA ALA A 58 3.67 -31.83 6.70
C ALA A 58 4.17 -32.86 5.68
N GLU A 59 3.26 -33.36 4.85
CA GLU A 59 3.61 -34.34 3.80
C GLU A 59 4.38 -33.69 2.64
N ASP A 60 3.98 -32.49 2.25
CA ASP A 60 4.59 -31.69 1.20
C ASP A 60 4.35 -30.18 1.41
N CYS A 61 4.84 -29.35 0.49
CA CYS A 61 4.67 -27.89 0.57
C CYS A 61 3.21 -27.44 0.40
N VAL A 62 2.36 -28.24 -0.24
CA VAL A 62 0.93 -27.92 -0.41
C VAL A 62 0.24 -28.09 0.94
N ASP A 63 0.49 -29.20 1.63
CA ASP A 63 -0.05 -29.47 2.98
C ASP A 63 0.41 -28.40 3.98
N LEU A 64 1.71 -28.07 4.02
CA LEU A 64 2.24 -26.99 4.85
C LEU A 64 1.51 -25.66 4.57
N MET A 65 1.32 -25.33 3.28
CA MET A 65 0.70 -24.06 2.88
C MET A 65 -0.78 -23.97 3.30
N VAL A 66 -1.52 -25.08 3.29
CA VAL A 66 -2.89 -25.13 3.81
C VAL A 66 -2.90 -24.76 5.29
N HIS A 67 -2.03 -25.38 6.09
CA HIS A 67 -1.93 -25.10 7.52
C HIS A 67 -1.52 -23.64 7.81
N VAL A 68 -0.59 -23.10 7.02
CA VAL A 68 -0.16 -21.70 7.12
C VAL A 68 -1.31 -20.73 6.85
N ILE A 69 -2.17 -21.01 5.87
CA ILE A 69 -3.34 -20.18 5.55
C ILE A 69 -4.37 -20.21 6.69
N GLU A 70 -4.61 -21.38 7.28
CA GLU A 70 -5.52 -21.50 8.44
C GLU A 70 -5.03 -20.64 9.62
N ALA A 71 -3.76 -20.77 10.00
CA ALA A 71 -3.16 -19.98 11.07
C ALA A 71 -3.14 -18.47 10.76
N ALA A 72 -2.86 -18.10 9.51
CA ALA A 72 -2.91 -16.70 9.08
C ALA A 72 -4.33 -16.13 9.15
N SER A 73 -5.35 -16.92 8.80
CA SER A 73 -6.76 -16.52 8.90
C SER A 73 -7.18 -16.33 10.36
N GLU A 74 -6.82 -17.26 11.25
CA GLU A 74 -7.13 -17.15 12.68
C GLU A 74 -6.45 -15.92 13.31
N SER A 75 -5.17 -15.66 12.96
CA SER A 75 -4.45 -14.48 13.43
C SER A 75 -5.10 -13.19 12.91
N LEU A 76 -5.52 -13.17 11.64
CA LEU A 76 -6.22 -12.04 11.03
C LEU A 76 -7.54 -11.72 11.75
N ASP A 77 -8.36 -12.74 12.01
CA ASP A 77 -9.64 -12.60 12.71
C ASP A 77 -9.44 -12.10 14.15
N ASN A 78 -8.27 -12.36 14.74
CA ASN A 78 -7.90 -11.89 16.07
C ASN A 78 -7.26 -10.49 16.08
N THR A 79 -6.90 -9.90 14.93
CA THR A 79 -6.32 -8.55 14.87
C THR A 79 -7.14 -7.47 15.61
N PRO A 80 -8.49 -7.47 15.60
CA PRO A 80 -9.27 -6.50 16.36
C PRO A 80 -9.09 -6.63 17.88
N ASN A 81 -8.76 -7.82 18.39
CA ASN A 81 -8.48 -7.98 19.83
C ASN A 81 -7.10 -7.45 20.24
N LEU A 82 -6.20 -7.23 19.27
CA LEU A 82 -4.84 -6.77 19.50
C LEU A 82 -4.68 -5.27 19.27
N LEU A 83 -5.49 -4.68 18.38
CA LEU A 83 -5.43 -3.27 18.04
C LEU A 83 -6.81 -2.62 18.18
N ALA A 84 -6.94 -1.73 19.17
CA ALA A 84 -8.23 -1.15 19.56
C ALA A 84 -8.95 -0.43 18.41
N VAL A 85 -8.22 0.26 17.53
CA VAL A 85 -8.81 0.99 16.40
C VAL A 85 -9.58 0.07 15.45
N LEU A 86 -9.10 -1.16 15.24
CA LEU A 86 -9.76 -2.17 14.41
C LEU A 86 -11.05 -2.67 15.07
N LYS A 87 -11.03 -2.84 16.39
CA LYS A 87 -12.20 -3.22 17.17
C LYS A 87 -13.30 -2.18 17.17
N GLU A 88 -12.92 -0.91 17.25
CA GLU A 88 -13.85 0.22 17.27
C GLU A 88 -14.65 0.31 15.98
N VAL A 89 -14.02 0.03 14.84
CA VAL A 89 -14.67 0.04 13.52
C VAL A 89 -15.19 -1.35 13.10
N GLY A 90 -14.92 -2.41 13.87
CA GLY A 90 -15.42 -3.75 13.61
C GLY A 90 -14.77 -4.45 12.40
N VAL A 91 -13.58 -4.03 11.97
CA VAL A 91 -12.87 -4.60 10.81
C VAL A 91 -11.57 -5.29 11.21
N VAL A 92 -11.06 -6.17 10.36
CA VAL A 92 -9.73 -6.78 10.51
C VAL A 92 -8.65 -5.93 9.83
N ASP A 93 -7.37 -6.21 10.12
CA ASP A 93 -6.27 -5.50 9.46
C ASP A 93 -6.25 -5.76 7.94
N SER A 94 -6.35 -4.69 7.15
CA SER A 94 -6.38 -4.79 5.68
C SER A 94 -5.06 -5.29 5.10
N GLY A 95 -3.93 -4.97 5.74
CA GLY A 95 -2.62 -5.48 5.36
C GLY A 95 -2.52 -7.00 5.58
N GLY A 96 -2.97 -7.49 6.74
CA GLY A 96 -3.08 -8.90 7.06
C GLY A 96 -4.00 -9.65 6.09
N LYS A 97 -5.15 -9.06 5.73
CA LYS A 97 -6.05 -9.65 4.71
C LYS A 97 -5.37 -9.72 3.33
N GLY A 98 -4.65 -8.69 2.94
CA GLY A 98 -3.87 -8.68 1.71
C GLY A 98 -2.80 -9.79 1.69
N LEU A 99 -2.09 -9.99 2.80
CA LEU A 99 -1.10 -11.06 2.95
C LEU A 99 -1.74 -12.45 2.84
N LEU A 100 -2.89 -12.65 3.50
CA LEU A 100 -3.65 -13.89 3.40
C LEU A 100 -4.04 -14.21 1.95
N CYS A 101 -4.49 -13.21 1.18
CA CYS A 101 -4.77 -13.39 -0.25
C CYS A 101 -3.53 -13.77 -1.07
N VAL A 102 -2.34 -13.23 -0.73
CA VAL A 102 -1.08 -13.66 -1.36
C VAL A 102 -0.80 -15.14 -1.06
N TYR A 103 -0.99 -15.57 0.19
CA TYR A 103 -0.82 -16.96 0.62
C TYR A 103 -1.80 -17.90 -0.08
N GLU A 104 -3.07 -17.54 -0.18
CA GLU A 104 -4.06 -18.27 -0.98
C GLU A 104 -3.62 -18.39 -2.45
N GLY A 105 -3.04 -17.32 -3.00
CA GLY A 105 -2.43 -17.32 -4.33
C GLY A 105 -1.27 -18.30 -4.45
N PHE A 106 -0.39 -18.39 -3.44
CA PHE A 106 0.70 -19.36 -3.40
C PHE A 106 0.16 -20.80 -3.42
N LEU A 107 -0.84 -21.10 -2.60
CA LEU A 107 -1.47 -22.42 -2.56
C LEU A 107 -2.06 -22.81 -3.92
N LYS A 108 -2.78 -21.89 -4.57
CA LYS A 108 -3.33 -22.10 -5.92
C LYS A 108 -2.20 -22.39 -6.93
N GLY A 109 -1.12 -21.61 -6.87
CA GLY A 109 0.07 -21.82 -7.70
C GLY A 109 0.71 -23.19 -7.49
N LEU A 110 0.87 -23.62 -6.23
CA LEU A 110 1.43 -24.93 -5.87
C LEU A 110 0.56 -26.09 -6.35
N LYS A 111 -0.77 -25.92 -6.32
CA LYS A 111 -1.73 -26.91 -6.86
C LYS A 111 -1.81 -26.92 -8.40
N GLY A 112 -1.09 -26.01 -9.07
CA GLY A 112 -1.15 -25.86 -10.53
C GLY A 112 -2.50 -25.30 -11.02
N GLU A 113 -3.27 -24.69 -10.13
CA GLU A 113 -4.54 -24.05 -10.49
C GLU A 113 -4.25 -22.79 -11.31
N LYS A 114 -4.94 -22.65 -12.44
CA LYS A 114 -4.89 -21.40 -13.19
C LYS A 114 -5.72 -20.38 -12.44
N VAL A 115 -5.05 -19.35 -11.91
CA VAL A 115 -5.71 -18.14 -11.43
C VAL A 115 -6.24 -17.42 -12.67
N GLU A 116 -7.45 -17.75 -13.08
CA GLU A 116 -8.19 -16.88 -13.97
C GLU A 116 -8.40 -15.57 -13.22
N ALA A 117 -7.98 -14.46 -13.82
CA ALA A 117 -8.43 -13.15 -13.39
C ALA A 117 -9.93 -13.06 -13.69
N GLN A 118 -10.74 -13.73 -12.87
CA GLN A 118 -12.11 -13.34 -12.67
C GLN A 118 -11.99 -11.99 -11.99
N ALA A 119 -11.93 -10.91 -12.79
CA ALA A 119 -12.34 -9.62 -12.29
C ALA A 119 -13.74 -9.88 -11.74
N PRO A 120 -13.92 -9.93 -10.41
CA PRO A 120 -15.27 -9.95 -9.91
C PRO A 120 -15.87 -8.70 -10.52
N LYS A 121 -17.05 -8.81 -11.13
CA LYS A 121 -17.93 -7.66 -11.08
C LYS A 121 -18.07 -7.42 -9.58
N LEU A 122 -17.33 -6.45 -9.06
CA LEU A 122 -17.53 -5.94 -7.73
C LEU A 122 -19.03 -5.77 -7.62
N ASP A 123 -19.66 -6.59 -6.79
CA ASP A 123 -21.07 -6.44 -6.49
C ASP A 123 -21.13 -5.21 -5.60
N THR A 124 -21.15 -4.06 -6.26
CA THR A 124 -21.08 -2.73 -5.65
C THR A 124 -22.15 -2.63 -4.57
N GLU A 125 -23.28 -3.31 -4.73
CA GLU A 125 -24.40 -3.36 -3.78
C GLU A 125 -24.02 -3.80 -2.35
N SER A 126 -22.98 -4.62 -2.18
CA SER A 126 -22.53 -5.08 -0.85
C SER A 126 -21.57 -4.11 -0.15
N PHE A 127 -20.96 -3.18 -0.90
CA PHE A 127 -20.10 -2.13 -0.35
C PHE A 127 -20.83 -0.81 -0.11
N VAL A 128 -22.07 -0.63 -0.61
CA VAL A 128 -22.82 0.65 -0.48
C VAL A 128 -23.58 0.79 0.85
N ASN A 129 -23.60 -0.21 1.72
CA ASN A 129 -24.38 -0.17 2.97
C ASN A 129 -23.56 -0.07 4.26
N ASP A 130 -22.24 0.12 4.15
CA ASP A 130 -21.44 0.55 5.31
C ASP A 130 -21.10 2.03 5.15
N ASP A 131 -21.79 2.86 5.93
CA ASP A 131 -21.42 4.24 6.27
C ASP A 131 -20.12 4.25 7.10
N HIS A 132 -19.07 3.60 6.59
CA HIS A 132 -17.72 3.77 7.09
C HIS A 132 -17.03 4.81 6.22
N ASP A 133 -17.21 6.07 6.63
CA ASP A 133 -16.34 7.18 6.29
C ASP A 133 -14.88 6.73 6.44
N PHE A 134 -14.24 6.38 5.33
CA PHE A 134 -12.80 6.22 5.25
C PHE A 134 -12.15 7.61 5.24
N HIS A 135 -12.50 8.43 6.22
CA HIS A 135 -11.80 9.66 6.54
C HIS A 135 -10.52 9.29 7.28
N GLY A 136 -9.58 8.70 6.55
CA GLY A 136 -8.15 8.81 6.85
C GLY A 136 -7.69 10.24 6.60
N VAL A 137 -8.36 11.22 7.24
CA VAL A 137 -7.90 12.58 7.34
C VAL A 137 -6.71 12.50 8.27
N ILE A 138 -5.51 12.36 7.69
CA ILE A 138 -4.31 12.81 8.38
C ILE A 138 -4.59 14.29 8.65
N ASN A 139 -5.01 14.64 9.87
CA ASN A 139 -5.18 16.05 10.20
C ASN A 139 -3.87 16.73 9.86
N THR A 140 -3.91 17.86 9.17
CA THR A 140 -2.71 18.65 8.86
C THR A 140 -1.88 18.98 10.10
N GLU A 141 -2.50 18.95 11.27
CA GLU A 141 -1.90 19.17 12.58
C GLU A 141 -1.05 17.98 13.08
N ASP A 142 -1.28 16.76 12.56
CA ASP A 142 -0.51 15.55 12.89
C ASP A 142 0.74 15.38 12.01
N ILE A 143 0.89 16.17 10.94
CA ILE A 143 2.06 16.14 10.05
C ILE A 143 3.21 16.96 10.66
N VAL A 144 3.99 16.31 11.54
CA VAL A 144 5.22 16.88 12.11
C VAL A 144 6.25 17.18 11.03
N TYR A 145 6.45 16.25 10.09
CA TYR A 145 7.39 16.39 8.97
C TYR A 145 6.65 16.50 7.64
N GLY A 146 6.84 17.61 6.93
CA GLY A 146 6.06 17.98 5.76
C GLY A 146 6.41 17.27 4.45
N TYR A 147 7.61 16.66 4.34
CA TYR A 147 8.06 16.03 3.10
C TYR A 147 8.23 14.53 3.24
N CYS A 148 7.51 13.79 2.40
CA CYS A 148 7.78 12.39 2.12
C CYS A 148 8.99 12.31 1.18
N THR A 149 10.09 11.74 1.68
CA THR A 149 11.38 11.67 0.97
C THR A 149 11.76 10.22 0.72
N GLU A 150 11.91 9.85 -0.55
CA GLU A 150 12.38 8.53 -0.96
C GLU A 150 13.69 8.62 -1.74
N MET A 151 14.60 7.68 -1.49
CA MET A 151 15.80 7.52 -2.29
C MET A 151 16.16 6.05 -2.50
N MET A 152 16.89 5.79 -3.59
CA MET A 152 17.56 4.53 -3.84
C MET A 152 19.03 4.78 -4.12
N VAL A 153 19.90 4.10 -3.37
CA VAL A 153 21.36 4.27 -3.44
C VAL A 153 22.00 2.97 -3.88
N ARG A 154 22.85 2.99 -4.91
CA ARG A 154 23.71 1.86 -5.30
C ARG A 154 25.05 1.94 -4.59
N PHE A 155 25.42 0.90 -3.87
CA PHE A 155 26.66 0.89 -3.09
C PHE A 155 27.90 1.06 -3.96
N GLY A 156 28.80 1.94 -3.51
CA GLY A 156 30.05 2.23 -4.20
C GLY A 156 31.23 1.50 -3.56
N LYS A 157 32.11 0.91 -4.39
CA LYS A 157 33.33 0.22 -3.92
C LYS A 157 34.31 1.11 -3.14
N ASN A 158 34.28 2.43 -3.37
CA ASN A 158 35.12 3.44 -2.69
C ASN A 158 34.31 4.37 -1.77
N LYS A 159 33.19 3.88 -1.23
CA LYS A 159 32.28 4.63 -0.37
C LYS A 159 32.24 4.01 1.03
N LYS A 160 31.52 4.64 1.96
CA LYS A 160 31.30 4.08 3.30
C LYS A 160 30.67 2.69 3.15
N ALA A 161 31.22 1.69 3.83
CA ALA A 161 30.63 0.36 3.87
C ALA A 161 29.21 0.44 4.45
N PHE A 162 28.27 -0.25 3.82
CA PHE A 162 26.89 -0.23 4.28
C PHE A 162 26.71 -1.20 5.45
N ASP A 163 26.33 -0.66 6.60
CA ASP A 163 25.79 -1.41 7.73
C ASP A 163 24.35 -0.95 7.94
N GLU A 164 23.41 -1.88 7.91
CA GLU A 164 21.98 -1.56 7.95
C GLU A 164 21.58 -0.92 9.30
N GLN A 165 22.14 -1.42 10.40
CA GLN A 165 21.78 -0.95 11.73
C GLN A 165 22.31 0.47 11.98
N GLU A 166 23.57 0.72 11.65
CA GLU A 166 24.17 2.06 11.69
C GLU A 166 23.41 3.02 10.77
N PHE A 167 23.13 2.60 9.53
CA PHE A 167 22.41 3.42 8.58
C PHE A 167 21.01 3.80 9.09
N ARG A 168 20.27 2.85 9.67
CA ARG A 168 18.96 3.10 10.27
C ARG A 168 19.02 4.05 11.45
N ASN A 169 19.98 3.84 12.36
CA ASN A 169 20.15 4.67 13.54
C ASN A 169 20.42 6.12 13.13
N ASP A 170 21.39 6.34 12.25
CA ASP A 170 21.71 7.67 11.74
C ASP A 170 20.53 8.27 10.95
N MET A 171 19.82 7.45 10.16
CA MET A 171 18.69 7.94 9.36
C MET A 171 17.47 8.33 10.21
N SER A 172 17.30 7.69 11.37
CA SER A 172 16.21 7.97 12.31
C SER A 172 16.30 9.36 12.95
N GLU A 173 17.47 10.00 12.90
CA GLU A 173 17.66 11.36 13.38
C GLU A 173 17.09 12.42 12.42
N PHE A 174 16.89 12.08 11.14
CA PHE A 174 16.39 13.05 10.14
C PHE A 174 14.86 13.19 10.13
N GLY A 175 14.12 12.27 10.76
CA GLY A 175 12.68 12.21 10.57
C GLY A 175 11.98 11.02 11.22
N ASP A 176 10.69 10.88 10.92
CA ASP A 176 9.89 9.73 11.33
C ASP A 176 9.54 8.81 10.15
N SER A 177 8.78 7.75 10.45
CA SER A 177 8.23 6.83 9.45
C SER A 177 9.31 6.22 8.54
N LEU A 178 10.49 5.99 9.12
CA LEU A 178 11.65 5.45 8.42
C LEU A 178 11.42 3.99 8.00
N LEU A 179 11.50 3.77 6.69
CA LEU A 179 11.58 2.47 6.06
C LEU A 179 12.91 2.36 5.31
N VAL A 180 13.71 1.36 5.65
CA VAL A 180 14.94 1.02 4.93
C VAL A 180 14.78 -0.40 4.41
N ILE A 181 15.12 -0.63 3.15
CA ILE A 181 15.14 -1.95 2.53
C ILE A 181 16.41 -2.03 1.71
N ASN A 182 17.27 -3.01 1.96
CA ASN A 182 18.49 -3.20 1.19
C ASN A 182 18.66 -4.64 0.69
N ASP A 183 19.51 -4.77 -0.32
CA ASP A 183 20.15 -6.00 -0.74
C ASP A 183 21.68 -5.80 -0.74
N ASP A 184 22.40 -6.61 -1.52
CA ASP A 184 23.86 -6.57 -1.59
C ASP A 184 24.38 -5.43 -2.48
N GLU A 185 23.55 -4.85 -3.35
CA GLU A 185 23.94 -3.81 -4.30
C GLU A 185 23.30 -2.45 -4.03
N ILE A 186 22.09 -2.42 -3.47
CA ILE A 186 21.30 -1.21 -3.30
C ILE A 186 20.64 -1.12 -1.92
N VAL A 187 20.34 0.12 -1.52
CA VAL A 187 19.42 0.44 -0.42
C VAL A 187 18.33 1.38 -0.92
N LYS A 188 17.07 1.07 -0.61
CA LYS A 188 15.90 1.93 -0.77
C LYS A 188 15.47 2.46 0.58
N VAL A 189 15.18 3.76 0.64
CA VAL A 189 14.81 4.47 1.86
C VAL A 189 13.54 5.27 1.59
N HIS A 190 12.64 5.30 2.57
CA HIS A 190 11.55 6.24 2.69
C HIS A 190 11.58 6.83 4.10
N VAL A 191 11.46 8.15 4.22
CA VAL A 191 11.45 8.87 5.50
C VAL A 191 10.63 10.15 5.37
N HIS A 192 9.87 10.50 6.41
CA HIS A 192 9.24 11.81 6.49
C HIS A 192 10.19 12.79 7.18
N THR A 193 10.57 13.87 6.49
CA THR A 193 11.53 14.86 7.01
C THR A 193 11.14 16.30 6.60
N GLU A 194 11.69 17.30 7.26
CA GLU A 194 11.63 18.71 6.82
C GLU A 194 12.80 19.07 5.90
N HIS A 195 13.86 18.26 5.90
CA HIS A 195 15.10 18.56 5.17
C HIS A 195 15.49 17.38 4.24
N PRO A 196 14.78 17.18 3.11
CA PRO A 196 15.08 16.09 2.16
C PRO A 196 16.54 16.09 1.66
N GLY A 197 17.15 17.28 1.55
CA GLY A 197 18.54 17.42 1.12
C GLY A 197 19.52 16.71 2.05
N ASP A 198 19.29 16.72 3.36
CA ASP A 198 20.18 16.08 4.33
C ASP A 198 20.11 14.55 4.23
N VAL A 199 18.92 14.01 4.01
CA VAL A 199 18.69 12.58 3.74
C VAL A 199 19.46 12.13 2.49
N PHE A 200 19.40 12.90 1.41
CA PHE A 200 20.09 12.58 0.16
C PHE A 200 21.62 12.69 0.30
N ASN A 201 22.10 13.75 0.95
CA ASN A 201 23.52 13.94 1.24
C ASN A 201 24.07 12.79 2.10
N TYR A 202 23.28 12.32 3.07
CA TYR A 202 23.64 11.17 3.88
C TYR A 202 23.73 9.89 3.04
N GLY A 203 22.71 9.59 2.22
CA GLY A 203 22.72 8.43 1.32
C GLY A 203 23.92 8.40 0.36
N GLN A 204 24.32 9.56 -0.17
CA GLN A 204 25.45 9.69 -1.10
C GLN A 204 26.82 9.31 -0.49
N LYS A 205 26.92 9.22 0.84
CA LYS A 205 28.12 8.69 1.53
C LYS A 205 28.36 7.21 1.23
N TYR A 206 27.31 6.45 0.91
CA TYR A 206 27.34 5.02 0.66
C TYR A 206 27.42 4.66 -0.82
N GLY A 207 27.06 5.57 -1.72
CA GLY A 207 26.90 5.20 -3.12
C GLY A 207 26.38 6.26 -4.08
N GLU A 208 26.02 5.80 -5.27
CA GLU A 208 25.35 6.58 -6.31
C GLU A 208 23.84 6.67 -6.04
N LEU A 209 23.25 7.85 -6.13
CA LEU A 209 21.80 8.04 -6.02
C LEU A 209 21.14 7.66 -7.36
N ILE A 210 20.48 6.50 -7.41
CA ILE A 210 19.82 5.99 -8.62
C ILE A 210 18.46 6.67 -8.83
N LYS A 211 17.72 6.89 -7.74
CA LYS A 211 16.37 7.45 -7.77
C LYS A 211 16.16 8.34 -6.56
N LEU A 212 15.51 9.48 -6.78
CA LEU A 212 15.15 10.46 -5.77
C LEU A 212 13.69 10.87 -6.00
N LYS A 213 12.93 10.97 -4.91
CA LYS A 213 11.55 11.45 -4.93
C LYS A 213 11.31 12.27 -3.67
N VAL A 214 10.67 13.43 -3.81
CA VAL A 214 10.24 14.27 -2.70
C VAL A 214 8.81 14.71 -2.99
N GLU A 215 7.91 14.50 -2.04
CA GLU A 215 6.53 14.94 -2.11
C GLU A 215 6.19 15.80 -0.89
N ASN A 216 5.52 16.93 -1.11
CA ASN A 216 5.02 17.78 -0.04
C ASN A 216 3.65 17.27 0.40
N MET A 217 3.61 16.59 1.55
CA MET A 217 2.39 15.98 2.08
C MET A 217 1.35 17.04 2.49
N ARG A 218 1.80 18.24 2.89
CA ARG A 218 0.89 19.36 3.22
C ARG A 218 0.17 19.87 1.99
N GLU A 219 0.84 19.94 0.83
CA GLU A 219 0.19 20.29 -0.44
C GLU A 219 -0.76 19.21 -0.91
N GLN A 220 -0.34 17.93 -0.85
CA GLN A 220 -1.21 16.80 -1.19
C GLN A 220 -2.51 16.85 -0.36
N HIS A 221 -2.40 17.11 0.94
CA HIS A 221 -3.57 17.26 1.80
C HIS A 221 -4.41 18.50 1.45
N ARG A 222 -3.79 19.65 1.18
CA ARG A 222 -4.50 20.86 0.71
C ARG A 222 -5.29 20.59 -0.57
N GLU A 223 -4.74 19.85 -1.52
CA GLU A 223 -5.44 19.49 -2.75
C GLU A 223 -6.62 18.57 -2.50
N VAL A 224 -6.52 17.62 -1.57
CA VAL A 224 -7.63 16.75 -1.16
C VAL A 224 -8.75 17.56 -0.54
N ILE A 225 -8.46 18.41 0.46
CA ILE A 225 -9.47 19.29 1.07
C ILE A 225 -10.12 20.20 0.03
N ARG A 226 -9.33 20.78 -0.88
CA ARG A 226 -9.87 21.67 -1.92
C ARG A 226 -10.84 20.92 -2.84
N LYS A 227 -10.53 19.68 -3.22
CA LYS A 227 -11.43 18.81 -4.00
C LYS A 227 -12.71 18.47 -3.24
N GLU A 228 -12.63 18.24 -1.93
CA GLU A 228 -13.83 18.01 -1.09
C GLU A 228 -14.71 19.29 -1.04
N GLN A 229 -14.10 20.46 -0.86
CA GLN A 229 -14.82 21.74 -0.85
C GLN A 229 -15.44 22.09 -2.21
N ASP A 230 -14.70 21.88 -3.30
CA ASP A 230 -15.19 22.10 -4.67
C ASP A 230 -16.28 21.06 -5.06
N GLY A 231 -16.19 19.84 -4.54
CA GLY A 231 -17.22 18.80 -4.68
C GLY A 231 -18.50 19.11 -3.92
N ILE A 232 -18.41 19.78 -2.77
CA ILE A 232 -19.57 20.25 -1.99
C ILE A 232 -20.25 21.45 -2.67
N GLN A 233 -19.49 22.38 -3.27
CA GLN A 233 -20.08 23.51 -3.99
C GLN A 233 -20.82 23.10 -5.28
N ASN A 234 -20.37 22.03 -5.97
CA ASN A 234 -21.05 21.53 -7.16
C ASN A 234 -22.33 20.72 -6.88
N LYS A 235 -22.56 20.27 -5.63
CA LYS A 235 -23.83 19.62 -5.24
C LYS A 235 -24.98 20.60 -5.02
N ALA A 236 -24.72 21.91 -4.90
CA ALA A 236 -25.73 22.90 -4.51
C ALA A 236 -26.48 23.57 -5.68
N THR A 237 -26.10 23.35 -6.95
CA THR A 237 -26.69 24.11 -8.08
C THR A 237 -27.18 23.31 -9.28
N ASN A 238 -27.07 21.98 -9.30
CA ASN A 238 -27.63 21.19 -10.40
C ASN A 238 -28.98 20.58 -9.99
N GLU A 239 -30.07 21.28 -10.30
CA GLU A 239 -31.35 20.61 -10.54
C GLU A 239 -31.12 19.60 -11.67
N SER A 240 -31.11 18.30 -11.35
CA SER A 240 -31.06 17.23 -12.35
C SER A 240 -32.29 17.39 -13.27
N LYS A 241 -32.05 17.87 -14.48
CA LYS A 241 -33.02 17.79 -15.56
C LYS A 241 -32.82 16.44 -16.24
N THR A 242 -33.81 15.57 -16.12
CA THR A 242 -33.85 14.33 -16.87
C THR A 242 -33.84 14.64 -18.36
N VAL A 243 -32.80 14.17 -19.05
CA VAL A 243 -32.68 14.25 -20.51
C VAL A 243 -32.79 12.86 -21.11
N GLU A 244 -33.39 12.75 -22.29
CA GLU A 244 -33.55 11.46 -23.00
C GLU A 244 -32.20 10.92 -23.54
N THR A 245 -31.21 11.80 -23.71
CA THR A 245 -29.84 11.43 -24.08
C THR A 245 -28.86 12.40 -23.41
N ALA A 246 -27.96 11.85 -22.59
CA ALA A 246 -26.92 12.61 -21.91
C ALA A 246 -25.61 12.59 -22.70
N ILE A 247 -24.96 13.75 -22.80
CA ILE A 247 -23.61 13.88 -23.38
C ILE A 247 -22.65 14.23 -22.24
N VAL A 248 -21.76 13.28 -21.91
CA VAL A 248 -20.72 13.45 -20.88
C VAL A 248 -19.39 13.78 -21.58
N THR A 249 -18.73 14.85 -21.17
CA THR A 249 -17.41 15.25 -21.70
C THR A 249 -16.39 15.40 -20.59
N ILE A 250 -15.11 15.17 -20.93
CA ILE A 250 -13.97 15.38 -20.04
C ILE A 250 -13.18 16.57 -20.56
N SER A 251 -12.98 17.60 -19.73
CA SER A 251 -12.31 18.83 -20.17
C SER A 251 -11.34 19.40 -19.15
N VAL A 252 -10.29 20.08 -19.65
CA VAL A 252 -9.29 20.78 -18.84
C VAL A 252 -9.73 22.22 -18.64
N GLY A 253 -10.11 22.57 -17.40
CA GLY A 253 -10.35 23.94 -16.98
C GLY A 253 -11.71 24.55 -17.41
N ASP A 254 -12.10 25.61 -16.70
CA ASP A 254 -13.47 26.13 -16.71
C ASP A 254 -13.90 26.73 -18.05
N GLY A 255 -12.97 27.38 -18.79
CA GLY A 255 -13.30 27.99 -20.08
C GLY A 255 -13.64 26.98 -21.17
N ILE A 256 -12.97 25.82 -21.20
CA ILE A 256 -13.28 24.74 -22.14
C ILE A 256 -14.58 24.03 -21.69
N ALA A 257 -14.79 23.90 -20.38
CA ALA A 257 -16.03 23.36 -19.84
C ALA A 257 -17.25 24.20 -20.27
N GLU A 258 -17.19 25.53 -20.15
CA GLU A 258 -18.29 26.40 -20.61
C GLU A 258 -18.58 26.26 -22.11
N LEU A 259 -17.54 26.12 -22.93
CA LEU A 259 -17.70 25.90 -24.36
C LEU A 259 -18.46 24.59 -24.63
N PHE A 260 -18.10 23.48 -23.98
CA PHE A 260 -18.80 22.22 -24.19
C PHE A 260 -20.25 22.24 -23.68
N LYS A 261 -20.52 22.89 -22.53
CA LYS A 261 -21.88 23.15 -22.06
C LYS A 261 -22.69 23.90 -23.11
N SER A 262 -22.11 24.94 -23.72
CA SER A 262 -22.77 25.72 -24.78
C SER A 262 -23.06 24.92 -26.06
N MET A 263 -22.26 23.87 -26.32
CA MET A 263 -22.41 22.97 -27.47
C MET A 263 -23.35 21.78 -27.19
N GLY A 264 -23.95 21.71 -26.00
CA GLY A 264 -24.93 20.68 -25.63
C GLY A 264 -24.38 19.53 -24.79
N ALA A 265 -23.18 19.64 -24.21
CA ALA A 265 -22.74 18.70 -23.19
C ALA A 265 -23.63 18.84 -21.95
N THR A 266 -24.23 17.72 -21.53
CA THR A 266 -25.12 17.64 -20.38
C THR A 266 -24.33 17.63 -19.08
N HIS A 267 -23.21 16.89 -19.06
CA HIS A 267 -22.33 16.79 -17.90
C HIS A 267 -20.87 16.98 -18.30
N ILE A 268 -20.11 17.61 -17.40
CA ILE A 268 -18.69 17.86 -17.59
C ILE A 268 -17.94 17.29 -16.41
N ILE A 269 -16.97 16.43 -16.71
CA ILE A 269 -16.02 15.88 -15.76
C ILE A 269 -14.69 16.60 -15.98
N SER A 270 -14.09 17.13 -14.91
CA SER A 270 -12.78 17.76 -14.99
C SER A 270 -11.70 16.70 -15.23
N GLY A 271 -10.83 16.91 -16.22
CA GLY A 271 -9.71 16.00 -16.52
C GLY A 271 -8.66 16.61 -17.45
N GLY A 272 -7.55 15.91 -17.68
CA GLY A 272 -6.41 16.37 -18.50
C GLY A 272 -5.31 15.33 -18.70
N GLN A 273 -4.21 15.70 -19.38
CA GLN A 273 -3.11 14.79 -19.74
C GLN A 273 -2.48 14.06 -18.54
N THR A 274 -2.46 14.69 -17.37
CA THR A 274 -1.95 14.13 -16.11
C THR A 274 -3.06 13.86 -15.09
N MET A 275 -4.31 14.18 -15.42
CA MET A 275 -5.49 14.09 -14.55
C MET A 275 -6.56 13.27 -15.27
N ILE A 276 -6.39 11.95 -15.29
CA ILE A 276 -7.37 11.04 -15.87
C ILE A 276 -8.49 10.87 -14.82
N PRO A 277 -9.75 11.22 -15.13
CA PRO A 277 -10.84 11.02 -14.20
C PRO A 277 -11.00 9.53 -13.90
N SER A 278 -11.41 9.21 -12.67
CA SER A 278 -11.59 7.82 -12.28
C SER A 278 -12.80 7.21 -12.98
N THR A 279 -12.82 5.89 -13.12
CA THR A 279 -14.00 5.17 -13.61
C THR A 279 -15.23 5.46 -12.74
N GLU A 280 -15.04 5.66 -11.44
CA GLU A 280 -16.09 5.97 -10.47
C GLU A 280 -16.73 7.34 -10.74
N ASP A 281 -15.94 8.36 -11.06
CA ASP A 281 -16.45 9.70 -11.39
C ASP A 281 -17.37 9.69 -12.63
N ILE A 282 -17.04 8.84 -13.61
CA ILE A 282 -17.84 8.66 -14.81
C ILE A 282 -19.14 7.91 -14.48
N VAL A 283 -19.07 6.85 -13.67
CA VAL A 283 -20.24 6.06 -13.26
C VAL A 283 -21.23 6.90 -12.46
N LYS A 284 -20.76 7.71 -11.50
CA LYS A 284 -21.63 8.61 -10.70
C LYS A 284 -22.42 9.61 -11.55
N VAL A 285 -21.87 10.03 -12.68
CA VAL A 285 -22.57 10.92 -13.63
C VAL A 285 -23.62 10.15 -14.44
N ILE A 286 -23.39 8.87 -14.73
CA ILE A 286 -24.35 8.01 -15.46
C ILE A 286 -25.53 7.61 -14.59
N GLU A 287 -25.33 7.48 -13.27
CA GLU A 287 -26.36 7.09 -12.30
C GLU A 287 -27.31 8.25 -11.89
N GLN A 288 -26.98 9.50 -12.24
CA GLN A 288 -27.80 10.71 -11.98
C GLN A 288 -28.94 10.90 -12.98
#